data_AF-A0A7V0P5Y3-F1
#
_entry.id   AF-A0A7V0P5Y3-F1
#
_cell.length_a   1.000
_cell.length_b   1.000
_cell.length_c   1.000
_cell.angle_alpha   90.00
_cell.angle_beta   90.00
_cell.angle_gamma   90.00
#
_symmetry.space_group_name_H-M   'P 1'
#
loop_
_entity.id
_entity.type
_entity.pdbx_description
1 polymer ?
#
loop_
_entity_poly.entity_id
_entity_poly.type
_entity_poly.pdbx_seq_one_letter_code
_entity_poly.pdbx_strand_id
1 'polypeptide(L)'
;MTKCSLTQSRYSLKTALEWRTADPEKIKNFQAGLLRGQVRQASRAPYYKELLRTLGCSFEDIITLEDFRSLPFTSRSALETDPAAFQVVEAASIADLSLTSGTTGNPIVVPYTRNDLERLAFNELMAFWGTGVRPGDRYLICVTLDRCFIAGLAYFSGLVQLGATAIRSGPGQSARQWELIRRLKPDGIVGVPTFLLKLAQWGKAQGYSPSSSGVQSLVTIGEPVRGPDHSLIPLGKDLEDAWGAHVYSSYAATELETCFCECHASCGGHIHPELALVEIVDEDGNVLPTGKAG
;
A
#
# COMPACT_ATOMS: atom_id res chain seq x y z
N MET A 1 -35.05 13.91 -4.48
CA MET A 1 -33.93 13.92 -3.51
C MET A 1 -33.92 12.58 -2.79
N THR A 2 -33.28 11.59 -3.40
CA THR A 2 -33.24 10.22 -2.87
C THR A 2 -32.26 10.23 -1.71
N LYS A 3 -32.73 9.88 -0.51
CA LYS A 3 -31.87 9.69 0.66
C LYS A 3 -30.84 8.61 0.31
N CYS A 4 -29.61 9.03 0.04
CA CYS A 4 -28.45 8.16 0.00
C CYS A 4 -28.29 7.62 1.43
N SER A 5 -28.81 6.42 1.69
CA SER A 5 -28.47 5.70 2.90
C SER A 5 -26.99 5.31 2.76
N LEU A 6 -26.11 6.19 3.26
CA LEU A 6 -24.73 5.83 3.53
C LEU A 6 -24.77 4.73 4.57
N THR A 7 -24.87 3.48 4.12
CA THR A 7 -24.39 2.32 4.88
C THR A 7 -23.01 2.73 5.37
N GLN A 8 -22.82 2.79 6.68
CA GLN A 8 -21.52 3.13 7.26
C GLN A 8 -20.49 2.21 6.59
N SER A 9 -19.62 2.79 5.77
CA SER A 9 -18.61 2.02 5.06
C SER A 9 -17.77 1.29 6.10
N ARG A 10 -17.59 -0.03 5.95
CA ARG A 10 -16.70 -0.82 6.81
C ARG A 10 -15.28 -0.23 6.84
N TYR A 11 -14.91 0.49 5.79
CA TYR A 11 -13.68 1.22 5.62
C TYR A 11 -13.76 2.62 6.26
N SER A 12 -13.75 2.65 7.59
CA SER A 12 -13.76 3.89 8.36
C SER A 12 -12.56 3.99 9.29
N LEU A 13 -12.02 5.20 9.47
CA LEU A 13 -10.91 5.44 10.41
C LEU A 13 -11.22 4.92 11.82
N LYS A 14 -12.49 5.03 12.25
CA LYS A 14 -12.95 4.48 13.53
C LYS A 14 -12.71 2.97 13.60
N THR A 15 -13.17 2.22 12.61
CA THR A 15 -12.97 0.76 12.52
C THR A 15 -11.50 0.41 12.59
N ALA A 16 -10.66 1.15 11.87
CA ALA A 16 -9.23 0.89 11.82
C ALA A 16 -8.53 1.12 13.17
N LEU A 17 -8.90 2.19 13.87
CA LEU A 17 -8.34 2.50 15.19
C LEU A 17 -8.75 1.47 16.25
N GLU A 18 -9.96 0.91 16.14
CA GLU A 18 -10.40 -0.21 16.98
C GLU A 18 -9.51 -1.44 16.79
N TRP A 19 -9.12 -1.76 15.56
CA TRP A 19 -8.23 -2.90 15.28
C TRP A 19 -6.77 -2.66 15.69
N ARG A 20 -6.27 -1.42 15.57
CA ARG A 20 -4.91 -1.07 16.01
C ARG A 20 -4.66 -1.28 17.51
N THR A 21 -5.72 -1.26 18.31
CA THR A 21 -5.66 -1.41 19.78
C THR A 21 -6.28 -2.71 20.28
N ALA A 22 -6.75 -3.57 19.36
CA ALA A 22 -7.30 -4.86 19.70
C ALA A 22 -6.22 -5.81 20.26
N ASP A 23 -6.60 -6.69 21.18
CA ASP A 23 -5.71 -7.71 21.69
C ASP A 23 -5.39 -8.77 20.61
N PRO A 24 -4.21 -9.42 20.68
CA PRO A 24 -3.79 -10.39 19.68
C PRO A 24 -4.76 -11.57 19.48
N GLU A 25 -5.42 -12.05 20.55
CA GLU A 25 -6.37 -13.16 20.46
C GLU A 25 -7.65 -12.75 19.71
N LYS A 26 -8.15 -11.54 19.95
CA LYS A 26 -9.26 -10.98 19.18
C LYS A 26 -8.91 -10.83 17.70
N ILE A 27 -7.70 -10.34 17.39
CA ILE A 27 -7.21 -10.24 16.00
C ILE A 27 -7.15 -11.61 15.35
N LYS A 28 -6.54 -12.59 16.04
CA LYS A 28 -6.41 -13.97 15.54
C LYS A 28 -7.77 -14.59 15.22
N ASN A 29 -8.74 -14.49 16.14
CA ASN A 29 -10.08 -15.01 15.95
C ASN A 29 -10.82 -14.33 14.79
N PHE A 30 -10.64 -13.01 14.65
CA PHE A 30 -11.21 -12.26 13.54
C PHE A 30 -10.62 -12.69 12.19
N GLN A 31 -9.30 -12.80 12.10
CA GLN A 31 -8.61 -13.23 10.89
C GLN A 31 -8.95 -14.67 10.51
N ALA A 32 -9.06 -15.59 11.48
CA ALA A 32 -9.51 -16.96 11.22
C ALA A 32 -10.91 -17.00 10.59
N GLY A 33 -11.81 -16.11 11.03
CA GLY A 33 -13.14 -15.96 10.42
C GLY A 33 -13.08 -15.45 8.98
N LEU A 34 -12.25 -14.45 8.70
CA LEU A 34 -12.06 -13.89 7.35
C LEU A 34 -11.41 -14.89 6.40
N LEU A 35 -10.41 -15.64 6.88
CA LEU A 35 -9.62 -16.56 6.09
C LEU A 35 -10.48 -17.62 5.40
N ARG A 36 -11.44 -18.22 6.13
CA ARG A 36 -12.38 -19.20 5.54
C ARG A 36 -13.18 -18.61 4.38
N GLY A 37 -13.62 -17.36 4.54
CA GLY A 37 -14.30 -16.62 3.49
C GLY A 37 -13.41 -16.40 2.27
N GLN A 38 -12.14 -16.04 2.49
CA GLN A 38 -11.18 -15.80 1.42
C GLN A 38 -10.76 -17.07 0.70
N VAL A 39 -10.48 -18.18 1.39
CA VAL A 39 -10.15 -19.46 0.75
C VAL A 39 -11.33 -19.96 -0.07
N ARG A 40 -12.56 -19.83 0.42
CA ARG A 40 -13.78 -20.16 -0.33
C ARG A 40 -13.97 -19.27 -1.57
N GLN A 41 -13.61 -17.99 -1.48
CA GLN A 41 -13.69 -17.07 -2.63
C GLN A 41 -12.62 -17.44 -3.66
N ALA A 42 -11.38 -17.64 -3.22
CA ALA A 42 -10.23 -17.99 -4.04
C ALA A 42 -10.42 -19.34 -4.74
N SER A 43 -11.02 -20.34 -4.11
CA SER A 43 -11.27 -21.67 -4.69
C SER A 43 -12.20 -21.67 -5.92
N ARG A 44 -12.86 -20.53 -6.22
CA ARG A 44 -13.63 -20.34 -7.46
C ARG A 44 -12.73 -20.04 -8.66
N ALA A 45 -11.51 -19.55 -8.43
CA ALA A 45 -10.55 -19.29 -9.48
C ALA A 45 -10.06 -20.62 -10.09
N PRO A 46 -9.91 -20.73 -11.43
CA PRO A 46 -9.40 -21.93 -12.08
C PRO A 46 -8.10 -22.47 -11.47
N TYR A 47 -7.14 -21.59 -11.16
CA TYR A 47 -5.85 -21.97 -10.57
C TYR A 47 -6.00 -22.65 -9.22
N TYR A 48 -6.69 -22.00 -8.26
CA TYR A 48 -6.83 -22.54 -6.91
C TYR A 48 -7.75 -23.77 -6.87
N LYS A 49 -8.75 -23.85 -7.76
CA LYS A 49 -9.58 -25.04 -7.92
C LYS A 49 -8.75 -26.26 -8.32
N GLU A 50 -7.84 -26.09 -9.27
CA GLU A 50 -6.94 -27.15 -9.73
C GLU A 50 -5.88 -27.51 -8.68
N LEU A 51 -5.38 -26.52 -7.94
CA LEU A 51 -4.45 -26.72 -6.84
C LEU A 51 -5.08 -27.62 -5.75
N LEU A 52 -6.27 -27.26 -5.26
CA LEU A 52 -6.98 -28.04 -4.24
C LEU A 52 -7.28 -29.47 -4.73
N ARG A 53 -7.71 -29.61 -5.99
CA ARG A 53 -7.93 -30.93 -6.63
C ARG A 53 -6.66 -31.78 -6.62
N THR A 54 -5.50 -31.20 -6.90
CA THR A 54 -4.21 -31.89 -6.94
C THR A 54 -3.74 -32.29 -5.55
N LEU A 55 -4.02 -31.46 -4.54
CA LEU A 55 -3.74 -31.76 -3.13
C LEU A 55 -4.72 -32.78 -2.53
N GLY A 56 -5.82 -33.07 -3.20
CA GLY A 56 -6.85 -33.99 -2.71
C GLY A 56 -7.66 -33.45 -1.54
N CYS A 57 -7.74 -32.12 -1.40
CA CYS A 57 -8.53 -31.44 -0.37
C CYS A 57 -9.57 -30.49 -0.98
N SER A 58 -10.53 -30.05 -0.16
CA SER A 58 -11.50 -29.02 -0.50
C SER A 58 -11.27 -27.77 0.34
N PHE A 59 -11.88 -26.65 -0.05
CA PHE A 59 -11.78 -25.41 0.73
C PHE A 59 -12.43 -25.54 2.12
N GLU A 60 -13.41 -26.44 2.28
CA GLU A 60 -14.02 -26.75 3.57
C GLU A 60 -13.05 -27.38 4.57
N ASP A 61 -11.95 -27.98 4.10
CA ASP A 61 -10.92 -28.59 4.95
C ASP A 61 -9.96 -27.52 5.53
N ILE A 62 -9.98 -26.29 5.00
CA ILE A 62 -9.10 -25.19 5.44
C ILE A 62 -9.84 -24.33 6.46
N ILE A 63 -9.78 -24.74 7.72
CA ILE A 63 -10.60 -24.18 8.82
C ILE A 63 -9.77 -23.28 9.74
N THR A 64 -8.50 -23.61 9.94
CA THR A 64 -7.58 -22.95 10.86
C THR A 64 -6.44 -22.25 10.12
N LEU A 65 -5.66 -21.44 10.84
CA LEU A 65 -4.44 -20.84 10.30
C LEU A 65 -3.39 -21.93 9.99
N GLU A 66 -3.35 -22.98 10.81
CA GLU A 66 -2.48 -24.13 10.62
C GLU A 66 -2.82 -24.90 9.33
N ASP A 67 -4.11 -25.11 9.04
CA ASP A 67 -4.54 -25.73 7.77
C ASP A 67 -4.11 -24.87 6.58
N PHE A 68 -4.27 -23.55 6.68
CA PHE A 68 -3.86 -22.62 5.63
C PHE A 68 -2.35 -22.66 5.36
N ARG A 69 -1.52 -22.76 6.41
CA ARG A 69 -0.06 -22.89 6.28
C ARG A 69 0.39 -24.17 5.57
N SER A 70 -0.47 -25.19 5.52
CA SER A 70 -0.16 -26.41 4.77
C SER A 70 -0.31 -26.25 3.26
N LEU A 71 -0.95 -25.16 2.80
CA LEU A 71 -1.09 -24.85 1.38
C LEU A 71 0.22 -24.32 0.81
N PRO A 72 0.59 -24.68 -0.43
CA PRO A 72 1.79 -24.15 -1.06
C PRO A 72 1.62 -22.68 -1.44
N PHE A 73 2.74 -21.96 -1.50
CA PHE A 73 2.75 -20.56 -1.96
C PHE A 73 2.35 -20.44 -3.43
N THR A 74 1.72 -19.30 -3.75
CA THR A 74 1.52 -18.87 -5.13
C THR A 74 2.77 -18.13 -5.60
N SER A 75 3.45 -18.64 -6.63
CA SER A 75 4.63 -17.96 -7.18
C SER A 75 4.23 -16.81 -8.10
N ARG A 76 5.12 -15.81 -8.21
CA ARG A 76 4.99 -14.75 -9.21
C ARG A 76 4.89 -15.31 -10.64
N SER A 77 5.66 -16.35 -10.94
CA SER A 77 5.64 -16.99 -12.27
C SER A 77 4.29 -17.60 -12.62
N ALA A 78 3.53 -18.10 -11.64
CA ALA A 78 2.18 -18.60 -11.86
C ALA A 78 1.24 -17.46 -12.30
N LEU A 79 1.32 -16.31 -11.62
CA LEU A 79 0.57 -15.10 -11.98
C LEU A 79 0.95 -14.57 -13.37
N GLU A 80 2.24 -14.59 -13.73
CA GLU A 80 2.72 -14.14 -15.04
C GLU A 80 2.26 -15.05 -16.20
N THR A 81 2.15 -16.36 -15.95
CA THR A 81 1.82 -17.35 -16.99
C THR A 81 0.36 -17.26 -17.43
N ASP A 82 -0.56 -17.16 -16.48
CA ASP A 82 -1.99 -17.05 -16.76
C ASP A 82 -2.72 -16.19 -15.69
N PRO A 83 -2.66 -14.85 -15.80
CA PRO A 83 -3.34 -13.96 -14.86
C PRO A 83 -4.86 -14.23 -14.75
N ALA A 84 -5.50 -14.65 -15.85
CA ALA A 84 -6.94 -14.88 -15.88
C ALA A 84 -7.35 -16.10 -15.03
N ALA A 85 -6.46 -17.07 -14.83
CA ALA A 85 -6.70 -18.24 -13.98
C ALA A 85 -6.87 -17.90 -12.48
N PHE A 86 -6.52 -16.68 -12.06
CA PHE A 86 -6.67 -16.20 -10.68
C PHE A 86 -7.96 -15.39 -10.47
N GLN A 87 -8.70 -15.09 -11.53
CA GLN A 87 -9.87 -14.23 -11.47
C GLN A 87 -11.09 -14.97 -10.89
N VAL A 88 -11.79 -14.33 -9.95
CA VAL A 88 -12.98 -14.88 -9.25
C VAL A 88 -14.27 -14.11 -9.53
N VAL A 89 -14.20 -13.07 -10.36
CA VAL A 89 -15.34 -12.20 -10.72
C VAL A 89 -15.51 -12.12 -12.23
N GLU A 90 -16.73 -11.85 -12.68
CA GLU A 90 -17.01 -11.58 -14.09
C GLU A 90 -16.31 -10.30 -14.58
N ALA A 91 -15.93 -10.24 -15.86
CA ALA A 91 -15.26 -9.09 -16.45
C ALA A 91 -16.04 -7.77 -16.27
N ALA A 92 -17.37 -7.82 -16.24
CA ALA A 92 -18.23 -6.67 -16.01
C ALA A 92 -18.11 -6.07 -14.58
N SER A 93 -17.52 -6.80 -13.63
CA SER A 93 -17.27 -6.31 -12.26
C SER A 93 -15.94 -5.57 -12.12
N ILE A 94 -15.07 -5.63 -13.15
CA ILE A 94 -13.76 -4.99 -13.14
C ILE A 94 -13.94 -3.48 -13.36
N ALA A 95 -13.41 -2.69 -12.43
CA ALA A 95 -13.47 -1.23 -12.44
C ALA A 95 -12.16 -0.58 -12.89
N ASP A 96 -11.01 -1.22 -12.63
CA ASP A 96 -9.69 -0.76 -13.05
C ASP A 96 -8.79 -1.95 -13.44
N LEU A 97 -7.83 -1.69 -14.34
CA LEU A 97 -6.79 -2.62 -14.73
C LEU A 97 -5.42 -1.97 -14.48
N SER A 98 -4.66 -2.55 -13.57
CA SER A 98 -3.32 -2.09 -13.24
C SER A 98 -2.25 -3.10 -13.66
N LEU A 99 -1.04 -2.62 -13.88
CA LEU A 99 0.12 -3.38 -14.31
C LEU A 99 1.21 -3.33 -13.24
N THR A 100 1.85 -4.47 -12.98
CA THR A 100 3.08 -4.48 -12.18
C THR A 100 4.21 -3.80 -12.95
N SER A 101 5.21 -3.26 -12.24
CA SER A 101 6.31 -2.47 -12.82
C SER A 101 7.26 -3.24 -13.74
N GLY A 102 7.06 -4.56 -13.93
CA GLY A 102 7.79 -5.37 -14.91
C GLY A 102 9.30 -5.46 -14.66
N THR A 103 9.77 -5.22 -13.43
CA THR A 103 11.22 -5.17 -13.11
C THR A 103 11.96 -6.49 -13.36
N THR A 104 11.24 -7.61 -13.40
CA THR A 104 11.81 -8.96 -13.56
C THR A 104 11.14 -9.80 -14.66
N GLY A 105 10.31 -9.21 -15.54
CA GLY A 105 9.55 -9.98 -16.53
C GLY A 105 8.41 -9.21 -17.19
N ASN A 106 7.47 -9.94 -17.79
CA ASN A 106 6.26 -9.33 -18.35
C ASN A 106 5.40 -8.72 -17.23
N PRO A 107 4.84 -7.51 -17.42
CA PRO A 107 3.90 -6.93 -16.47
C PRO A 107 2.71 -7.88 -16.23
N ILE A 108 2.39 -8.11 -14.96
CA ILE A 108 1.19 -8.85 -14.55
C ILE A 108 0.03 -7.87 -14.58
N VAL A 109 -1.08 -8.26 -15.21
CA VAL A 109 -2.33 -7.52 -15.16
C VAL A 109 -3.06 -7.88 -13.88
N VAL A 110 -3.37 -6.88 -13.06
CA VAL A 110 -4.14 -7.02 -11.82
C VAL A 110 -5.47 -6.27 -11.97
N PRO A 111 -6.61 -6.99 -12.06
CA PRO A 111 -7.94 -6.38 -12.14
C PRO A 111 -8.49 -6.01 -10.76
N TYR A 112 -9.03 -4.80 -10.64
CA TYR A 112 -9.63 -4.32 -9.39
C TYR A 112 -11.14 -4.14 -9.56
N THR A 113 -11.93 -4.66 -8.63
CA THR A 113 -13.34 -4.26 -8.50
C THR A 113 -13.44 -2.90 -7.80
N ARG A 114 -14.64 -2.29 -7.82
CA ARG A 114 -14.88 -1.07 -7.03
C ARG A 114 -14.57 -1.25 -5.54
N ASN A 115 -14.94 -2.40 -4.97
CA ASN A 115 -14.69 -2.67 -3.56
C ASN A 115 -13.19 -2.79 -3.25
N ASP A 116 -12.39 -3.30 -4.19
CA ASP A 116 -10.94 -3.44 -4.01
C ASP A 116 -10.27 -2.07 -4.01
N LEU A 117 -10.71 -1.16 -4.89
CA LEU A 117 -10.28 0.23 -4.88
C LEU A 117 -10.67 0.97 -3.59
N GLU A 118 -11.88 0.73 -3.05
CA GLU A 118 -12.29 1.28 -1.75
C GLU A 118 -11.45 0.72 -0.59
N ARG A 119 -11.11 -0.56 -0.62
CA ARG A 119 -10.20 -1.21 0.34
C ARG A 119 -8.81 -0.60 0.27
N LEU A 120 -8.29 -0.37 -0.93
CA LEU A 120 -6.97 0.20 -1.15
C LEU A 120 -6.91 1.67 -0.69
N ALA A 121 -7.95 2.46 -0.99
CA ALA A 121 -8.07 3.83 -0.48
C ALA A 121 -8.06 3.85 1.06
N PHE A 122 -8.71 2.89 1.70
CA PHE A 122 -8.72 2.76 3.15
C PHE A 122 -7.35 2.41 3.73
N ASN A 123 -6.59 1.52 3.07
CA ASN A 123 -5.20 1.25 3.43
C ASN A 123 -4.36 2.54 3.44
N GLU A 124 -4.44 3.31 2.35
CA GLU A 124 -3.67 4.55 2.23
C GLU A 124 -4.14 5.65 3.19
N LEU A 125 -5.45 5.73 3.48
CA LEU A 125 -5.96 6.59 4.54
C LEU A 125 -5.26 6.29 5.88
N MET A 126 -5.08 5.01 6.22
CA MET A 126 -4.43 4.60 7.45
C MET A 126 -2.93 4.85 7.46
N ALA A 127 -2.27 4.71 6.30
CA ALA A 127 -0.89 5.10 6.11
C ALA A 127 -0.71 6.59 6.40
N PHE A 128 -1.47 7.46 5.70
CA PHE A 128 -1.40 8.91 5.90
C PHE A 128 -1.78 9.35 7.31
N TRP A 129 -2.82 8.74 7.92
CA TRP A 129 -3.15 9.04 9.30
C TRP A 129 -1.96 8.78 10.25
N GLY A 130 -1.24 7.67 10.02
CA GLY A 130 -0.06 7.26 10.79
C GLY A 130 1.15 8.19 10.65
N THR A 131 1.30 8.83 9.48
CA THR A 131 2.35 9.83 9.23
C THR A 131 1.99 11.25 9.68
N GLY A 132 0.80 11.42 10.28
CA GLY A 132 0.36 12.67 10.88
C GLY A 132 -0.57 13.51 10.03
N VAL A 133 -0.95 13.04 8.83
CA VAL A 133 -1.86 13.76 7.95
C VAL A 133 -3.24 13.88 8.58
N ARG A 134 -3.85 15.04 8.47
CA ARG A 134 -5.19 15.34 8.97
C ARG A 134 -6.09 15.92 7.87
N PRO A 135 -7.42 15.87 8.06
CA PRO A 135 -8.34 16.54 7.15
C PRO A 135 -7.97 18.02 6.96
N GLY A 136 -7.94 18.47 5.71
CA GLY A 136 -7.53 19.83 5.33
C GLY A 136 -6.07 19.98 4.90
N ASP A 137 -5.17 19.07 5.30
CA ASP A 137 -3.78 19.09 4.85
C ASP A 137 -3.69 18.88 3.33
N ARG A 138 -2.66 19.43 2.69
CA ARG A 138 -2.45 19.35 1.23
C ARG A 138 -1.21 18.53 0.91
N TYR A 139 -1.36 17.53 0.06
CA TYR A 139 -0.25 16.66 -0.32
C TYR A 139 0.02 16.71 -1.82
N LEU A 140 1.27 16.97 -2.19
CA LEU A 140 1.73 16.89 -3.56
C LEU A 140 2.09 15.45 -3.91
N ILE A 141 1.35 14.86 -4.85
CA ILE A 141 1.60 13.51 -5.35
C ILE A 141 2.52 13.59 -6.57
N CYS A 142 3.78 13.20 -6.37
CA CYS A 142 4.81 13.08 -7.39
C CYS A 142 4.97 11.64 -7.92
N VAL A 143 3.94 10.81 -7.71
CA VAL A 143 3.88 9.40 -8.15
C VAL A 143 2.97 9.28 -9.36
N THR A 144 3.27 8.37 -10.29
CA THR A 144 2.47 8.16 -11.51
C THR A 144 1.06 7.73 -11.14
N LEU A 145 0.04 8.36 -11.73
CA LEU A 145 -1.37 7.98 -11.57
C LEU A 145 -1.93 7.26 -12.81
N ASP A 146 -1.34 7.52 -13.97
CA ASP A 146 -1.71 6.96 -15.26
C ASP A 146 -0.86 5.72 -15.58
N ARG A 147 -0.92 5.26 -16.84
CA ARG A 147 -0.14 4.11 -17.34
C ARG A 147 -0.39 2.81 -16.57
N CYS A 148 -1.62 2.64 -16.09
CA CYS A 148 -2.04 1.48 -15.30
C CYS A 148 -1.19 1.28 -14.03
N PHE A 149 -0.65 2.36 -13.44
CA PHE A 149 0.14 2.26 -12.21
C PHE A 149 -0.68 2.61 -10.98
N ILE A 150 -0.98 1.59 -10.15
CA ILE A 150 -1.96 1.72 -9.06
C ILE A 150 -1.54 2.67 -7.94
N ALA A 151 -0.24 2.80 -7.64
CA ALA A 151 0.20 3.46 -6.41
C ALA A 151 -0.21 4.93 -6.33
N GLY A 152 -0.09 5.70 -7.42
CA GLY A 152 -0.54 7.09 -7.43
C GLY A 152 -2.04 7.24 -7.25
N LEU A 153 -2.84 6.31 -7.81
CA LEU A 153 -4.29 6.27 -7.63
C LEU A 153 -4.67 5.90 -6.19
N ALA A 154 -3.94 4.96 -5.58
CA ALA A 154 -4.08 4.59 -4.18
C ALA A 154 -3.85 5.80 -3.27
N TYR A 155 -2.73 6.50 -3.43
CA TYR A 155 -2.41 7.69 -2.62
C TYR A 155 -3.44 8.81 -2.79
N PHE A 156 -3.86 9.07 -4.03
CA PHE A 156 -4.94 10.01 -4.31
C PHE A 156 -6.22 9.64 -3.56
N SER A 157 -6.64 8.39 -3.67
CA SER A 157 -7.89 7.92 -3.08
C SER A 157 -7.85 7.93 -1.56
N GLY A 158 -6.72 7.52 -0.95
CA GLY A 158 -6.54 7.56 0.50
C GLY A 158 -6.53 8.97 1.07
N LEU A 159 -5.84 9.92 0.42
CA LEU A 159 -5.87 11.33 0.83
C LEU A 159 -7.29 11.90 0.76
N VAL A 160 -8.00 11.66 -0.34
CA VAL A 160 -9.38 12.13 -0.51
C VAL A 160 -10.31 11.51 0.52
N GLN A 161 -10.20 10.20 0.77
CA GLN A 161 -11.01 9.51 1.78
C GLN A 161 -10.69 10.00 3.20
N LEU A 162 -9.44 10.36 3.48
CA LEU A 162 -9.02 10.95 4.75
C LEU A 162 -9.60 12.37 4.96
N GLY A 163 -9.99 13.06 3.88
CA GLY A 163 -10.40 14.46 3.91
C GLY A 163 -9.24 15.44 3.71
N ALA A 164 -8.07 14.95 3.28
CA ALA A 164 -6.96 15.77 2.84
C ALA A 164 -7.12 16.18 1.37
N THR A 165 -6.38 17.20 0.95
CA THR A 165 -6.37 17.71 -0.42
C THR A 165 -5.22 17.11 -1.22
N ALA A 166 -5.53 16.37 -2.28
CA ALA A 166 -4.53 15.82 -3.18
C ALA A 166 -4.18 16.81 -4.32
N ILE A 167 -2.90 17.18 -4.43
CA ILE A 167 -2.34 17.93 -5.55
C ILE A 167 -1.67 16.92 -6.49
N ARG A 168 -2.31 16.62 -7.61
CA ARG A 168 -1.86 15.59 -8.54
C ARG A 168 -0.90 16.18 -9.58
N SER A 169 0.37 15.79 -9.51
CA SER A 169 1.39 16.21 -10.47
C SER A 169 1.95 15.05 -11.28
N GLY A 170 2.07 13.88 -10.64
CA GLY A 170 2.86 12.79 -11.20
C GLY A 170 4.37 13.07 -11.08
N PRO A 171 5.24 12.14 -11.49
CA PRO A 171 6.64 12.45 -11.69
C PRO A 171 6.76 13.44 -12.85
N GLY A 172 7.81 14.27 -12.85
CA GLY A 172 7.95 15.24 -13.93
C GLY A 172 9.06 16.24 -13.71
N GLN A 173 9.01 17.32 -14.48
CA GLN A 173 10.02 18.37 -14.45
C GLN A 173 10.00 19.12 -13.11
N SER A 174 11.17 19.27 -12.49
CA SER A 174 11.33 19.96 -11.20
C SER A 174 10.75 21.37 -11.19
N ALA A 175 10.83 22.10 -12.31
CA ALA A 175 10.25 23.42 -12.45
C ALA A 175 8.73 23.44 -12.19
N ARG A 176 8.00 22.48 -12.74
CA ARG A 176 6.56 22.35 -12.54
C ARG A 176 6.23 21.97 -11.10
N GLN A 177 7.00 21.07 -10.49
CA GLN A 177 6.80 20.70 -9.08
C GLN A 177 7.01 21.91 -8.16
N TRP A 178 8.05 22.70 -8.39
CA TRP A 178 8.30 23.92 -7.62
C TRP A 178 7.25 25.01 -7.84
N GLU A 179 6.72 25.14 -9.06
CA GLU A 179 5.58 26.01 -9.32
C GLU A 179 4.39 25.61 -8.43
N LEU A 180 4.04 24.31 -8.38
CA LEU A 180 2.96 23.80 -7.55
C LEU A 180 3.25 23.99 -6.05
N ILE A 181 4.47 23.71 -5.60
CA ILE A 181 4.88 23.92 -4.21
C ILE A 181 4.66 25.38 -3.80
N ARG A 182 5.09 26.33 -4.63
CA ARG A 182 4.96 27.76 -4.32
C ARG A 182 3.51 28.27 -4.38
N ARG A 183 2.73 27.82 -5.37
CA ARG A 183 1.36 28.29 -5.60
C ARG A 183 0.37 27.66 -4.63
N LEU A 184 0.51 26.36 -4.39
CA LEU A 184 -0.46 25.56 -3.65
C LEU A 184 -0.02 25.23 -2.22
N LYS A 185 1.26 25.47 -1.89
CA LYS A 185 1.86 25.34 -0.54
C LYS A 185 1.52 24.00 0.12
N PRO A 186 1.89 22.85 -0.46
CA PRO A 186 1.61 21.55 0.13
C PRO A 186 2.28 21.43 1.51
N ASP A 187 1.59 20.74 2.41
CA ASP A 187 2.06 20.41 3.76
C ASP A 187 2.93 19.13 3.74
N GLY A 188 2.78 18.27 2.72
CA GLY A 188 3.63 17.10 2.50
C GLY A 188 3.76 16.70 1.03
N ILE A 189 4.71 15.80 0.74
CA ILE A 189 4.95 15.27 -0.61
C ILE A 189 4.99 13.74 -0.57
N VAL A 190 4.41 13.11 -1.58
CA VAL A 190 4.54 11.66 -1.83
C VAL A 190 5.39 11.44 -3.08
N GLY A 191 6.45 10.64 -2.99
CA GLY A 191 7.32 10.41 -4.15
C GLY A 191 8.49 9.46 -3.93
N VAL A 192 9.21 9.15 -5.01
CA VAL A 192 10.42 8.30 -4.95
C VAL A 192 11.58 9.10 -4.30
N PRO A 193 12.30 8.55 -3.31
CA PRO A 193 13.39 9.23 -2.60
C PRO A 193 14.39 9.96 -3.49
N THR A 194 14.99 9.27 -4.47
CA THR A 194 15.98 9.87 -5.37
C THR A 194 15.41 11.04 -6.20
N PHE A 195 14.13 10.97 -6.57
CA PHE A 195 13.45 12.07 -7.26
C PHE A 195 13.24 13.27 -6.34
N LEU A 196 12.79 13.04 -5.10
CA LEU A 196 12.56 14.11 -4.13
C LEU A 196 13.86 14.82 -3.74
N LEU A 197 14.99 14.11 -3.68
CA LEU A 197 16.29 14.71 -3.44
C LEU A 197 16.73 15.58 -4.62
N LYS A 198 16.59 15.09 -5.86
CA LYS A 198 16.84 15.88 -7.08
C LYS A 198 15.95 17.12 -7.15
N LEU A 199 14.70 17.01 -6.70
CA LEU A 199 13.76 18.13 -6.65
C LEU A 199 14.24 19.21 -5.68
N ALA A 200 14.70 18.84 -4.48
CA ALA A 200 15.27 19.79 -3.52
C ALA A 200 16.54 20.45 -4.04
N GLN A 201 17.47 19.66 -4.62
CA GLN A 201 18.72 20.18 -5.20
C GLN A 201 18.45 21.16 -6.33
N TRP A 202 17.53 20.84 -7.24
CA TRP A 202 17.10 21.76 -8.29
C TRP A 202 16.50 23.04 -7.70
N GLY A 203 15.67 22.92 -6.67
CA GLY A 203 15.09 24.07 -5.97
C GLY A 203 16.16 25.02 -5.42
N LYS A 204 17.14 24.47 -4.71
CA LYS A 204 18.30 25.21 -4.18
C LYS A 204 19.06 25.92 -5.30
N ALA A 205 19.31 25.24 -6.42
CA ALA A 205 20.00 25.83 -7.58
C ALA A 205 19.22 26.98 -8.23
N GLN A 206 17.89 27.02 -8.08
CA GLN A 206 17.03 28.13 -8.55
C GLN A 206 16.80 29.21 -7.49
N GLY A 207 17.50 29.16 -6.36
CA GLY A 207 17.36 30.13 -5.27
C GLY A 207 16.14 29.89 -4.36
N TYR A 208 15.48 28.73 -4.45
CA TYR A 208 14.45 28.35 -3.50
C TYR A 208 15.05 27.66 -2.26
N SER A 209 14.35 27.78 -1.13
CA SER A 209 14.70 27.07 0.10
C SER A 209 13.72 25.91 0.33
N PRO A 210 14.09 24.64 0.08
CA PRO A 210 13.21 23.50 0.35
C PRO A 210 12.84 23.37 1.83
N SER A 211 13.79 23.63 2.73
CA SER A 211 13.56 23.65 4.19
C SER A 211 12.61 24.75 4.68
N SER A 212 12.31 25.75 3.85
CA SER A 212 11.35 26.81 4.16
C SER A 212 10.13 26.79 3.23
N SER A 213 9.91 25.68 2.52
CA SER A 213 8.82 25.54 1.53
C SER A 213 7.43 25.34 2.17
N GLY A 214 7.38 24.99 3.46
CA GLY A 214 6.15 24.62 4.16
C GLY A 214 5.87 23.11 4.17
N VAL A 215 6.65 22.32 3.44
CA VAL A 215 6.60 20.85 3.49
C VAL A 215 7.13 20.36 4.82
N GLN A 216 6.36 19.52 5.52
CA GLN A 216 6.67 18.97 6.84
C GLN A 216 6.92 17.46 6.81
N SER A 217 6.42 16.76 5.80
CA SER A 217 6.58 15.32 5.65
C SER A 217 6.84 14.88 4.21
N LEU A 218 7.60 13.80 4.08
CA LEU A 218 7.87 13.10 2.82
C LEU A 218 7.46 11.64 2.98
N VAL A 219 6.40 11.21 2.30
CA VAL A 219 6.01 9.79 2.23
C VAL A 219 6.67 9.17 1.01
N THR A 220 7.58 8.24 1.23
CA THR A 220 8.43 7.69 0.18
C THR A 220 8.00 6.30 -0.29
N ILE A 221 8.25 6.01 -1.57
CA ILE A 221 7.89 4.74 -2.22
C ILE A 221 9.03 4.26 -3.13
N GLY A 222 9.17 2.94 -3.26
CA GLY A 222 9.94 2.29 -4.33
C GLY A 222 11.43 2.17 -4.07
N GLU A 223 11.98 2.98 -3.16
CA GLU A 223 13.37 2.89 -2.71
C GLU A 223 13.42 2.92 -1.18
N PRO A 224 14.31 2.13 -0.54
CA PRO A 224 14.46 2.16 0.90
C PRO A 224 15.09 3.48 1.35
N VAL A 225 14.59 4.01 2.47
CA VAL A 225 15.21 5.14 3.20
C VAL A 225 15.66 4.74 4.60
N ARG A 226 15.44 3.49 4.97
CA ARG A 226 15.74 2.89 6.28
C ARG A 226 16.63 1.67 6.11
N GLY A 227 17.54 1.45 7.06
CA GLY A 227 18.31 0.21 7.19
C GLY A 227 17.52 -0.88 7.92
N PRO A 228 18.08 -2.10 8.05
CA PRO A 228 17.47 -3.19 8.81
C PRO A 228 17.24 -2.88 10.29
N ASP A 229 17.98 -1.92 10.85
CA ASP A 229 17.83 -1.42 12.22
C ASP A 229 16.81 -0.26 12.34
N HIS A 230 16.07 0.03 11.26
CA HIS A 230 15.15 1.14 11.12
C HIS A 230 15.78 2.55 11.20
N SER A 231 17.11 2.66 11.22
CA SER A 231 17.78 3.96 11.13
C SER A 231 17.74 4.53 9.71
N LEU A 232 17.82 5.85 9.55
CA LEU A 232 17.96 6.45 8.22
C LEU A 232 19.28 6.02 7.58
N ILE A 233 19.21 5.53 6.35
CA ILE A 233 20.38 5.42 5.47
C ILE A 233 20.76 6.81 4.92
N PRO A 234 21.94 7.00 4.29
CA PRO A 234 22.38 8.31 3.81
C PRO A 234 21.34 9.06 2.97
N LEU A 235 20.67 8.37 2.03
CA LEU A 235 19.61 8.96 1.20
C LEU A 235 18.44 9.52 2.02
N GLY A 236 18.06 8.83 3.09
CA GLY A 236 17.02 9.28 4.00
C GLY A 236 17.44 10.53 4.79
N LYS A 237 18.69 10.57 5.28
CA LYS A 237 19.26 11.74 5.98
C LYS A 237 19.35 12.95 5.05
N ASP A 238 19.86 12.75 3.84
CA ASP A 238 19.98 13.80 2.83
C ASP A 238 18.61 14.42 2.49
N LEU A 239 17.53 13.61 2.50
CA LEU A 239 16.17 14.10 2.29
C LEU A 239 15.68 14.96 3.45
N GLU A 240 15.83 14.49 4.70
CA GLU A 240 15.44 15.26 5.89
C GLU A 240 16.23 16.57 5.97
N ASP A 241 17.54 16.54 5.72
CA ASP A 241 18.40 17.72 5.70
C ASP A 241 18.05 18.69 4.56
N ALA A 242 17.72 18.17 3.38
CA ALA A 242 17.41 19.00 2.23
C ALA A 242 16.06 19.71 2.36
N TRP A 243 15.04 18.99 2.86
CA TRP A 243 13.66 19.47 2.96
C TRP A 243 13.27 20.01 4.32
N GLY A 244 14.06 19.79 5.37
CA GLY A 244 13.66 20.11 6.75
C GLY A 244 12.35 19.42 7.16
N ALA A 245 12.09 18.23 6.61
CA ALA A 245 10.83 17.51 6.71
C ALA A 245 11.07 16.06 7.11
N HIS A 246 10.14 15.46 7.86
CA HIS A 246 10.27 14.06 8.33
C HIS A 246 10.05 13.08 7.17
N VAL A 247 10.92 12.08 7.04
CA VAL A 247 10.80 11.05 6.00
C VAL A 247 10.13 9.79 6.54
N TYR A 248 9.08 9.34 5.86
CA TYR A 248 8.36 8.10 6.14
C TYR A 248 8.53 7.11 4.99
N SER A 249 8.94 5.88 5.29
CA SER A 249 9.02 4.80 4.32
C SER A 249 7.66 4.12 4.12
N SER A 250 7.31 3.82 2.87
CA SER A 250 6.19 2.94 2.52
C SER A 250 6.63 1.84 1.56
N TYR A 251 6.28 0.60 1.89
CA TYR A 251 6.45 -0.55 1.00
C TYR A 251 5.09 -1.00 0.49
N ALA A 252 5.00 -1.33 -0.79
CA ALA A 252 3.79 -1.88 -1.39
C ALA A 252 4.15 -2.86 -2.49
N ALA A 253 3.24 -3.79 -2.76
CA ALA A 253 3.27 -4.63 -3.94
C ALA A 253 1.88 -4.62 -4.59
N THR A 254 1.84 -4.57 -5.92
CA THR A 254 0.57 -4.48 -6.66
C THR A 254 -0.24 -5.76 -6.50
N GLU A 255 0.45 -6.89 -6.44
CA GLU A 255 -0.11 -8.23 -6.25
C GLU A 255 -0.74 -8.44 -4.86
N LEU A 256 -0.28 -7.67 -3.85
CA LEU A 256 -0.80 -7.76 -2.48
C LEU A 256 -1.96 -6.78 -2.22
N GLU A 257 -2.19 -5.83 -3.14
CA GLU A 257 -3.17 -4.76 -3.02
C GLU A 257 -3.10 -4.02 -1.65
N THR A 258 -1.90 -3.89 -1.08
CA THR A 258 -1.70 -3.29 0.25
C THR A 258 -0.36 -2.57 0.30
N CYS A 259 -0.25 -1.62 1.23
CA CYS A 259 1.02 -1.03 1.62
C CYS A 259 1.26 -1.19 3.12
N PHE A 260 2.54 -1.19 3.49
CA PHE A 260 3.01 -1.13 4.87
C PHE A 260 3.80 0.18 5.01
N CYS A 261 3.19 1.16 5.67
CA CYS A 261 3.76 2.50 5.84
C CYS A 261 4.17 2.75 7.30
N GLU A 262 5.29 3.43 7.47
CA GLU A 262 5.74 3.91 8.78
C GLU A 262 4.73 4.87 9.42
N CYS A 263 4.78 4.98 10.76
CA CYS A 263 4.16 6.07 11.49
C CYS A 263 5.20 7.02 12.09
N HIS A 264 4.77 7.97 12.90
CA HIS A 264 5.65 8.87 13.68
C HIS A 264 6.75 8.17 14.50
N ALA A 265 6.58 6.90 14.85
CA ALA A 265 7.63 6.14 15.55
C ALA A 265 8.83 5.78 14.64
N SER A 266 8.63 5.75 13.31
CA SER A 266 9.68 5.39 12.33
C SER A 266 10.40 4.07 12.64
N CYS A 267 9.65 3.07 13.10
CA CYS A 267 10.14 1.72 13.43
C CYS A 267 9.58 0.66 12.48
N GLY A 268 9.54 0.95 11.18
CA GLY A 268 8.98 0.05 10.16
C GLY A 268 7.48 0.25 9.90
N GLY A 269 6.99 -0.46 8.88
CA GLY A 269 5.62 -0.33 8.37
C GLY A 269 4.57 -1.05 9.19
N HIS A 270 3.37 -0.45 9.31
CA HIS A 270 2.26 -1.09 10.00
C HIS A 270 1.55 -2.14 9.13
N ILE A 271 1.23 -3.27 9.74
CA ILE A 271 0.31 -4.28 9.19
C ILE A 271 -1.11 -3.94 9.67
N HIS A 272 -2.07 -3.95 8.75
CA HIS A 272 -3.49 -3.77 9.04
C HIS A 272 -4.17 -5.14 9.14
N PRO A 273 -4.44 -5.66 10.35
CA PRO A 273 -4.94 -7.03 10.53
C PRO A 273 -6.28 -7.30 9.85
N GLU A 274 -7.07 -6.25 9.62
CA GLU A 274 -8.33 -6.28 8.88
C GLU A 274 -8.18 -6.31 7.36
N LEU A 275 -6.97 -6.09 6.84
CA LEU A 275 -6.67 -6.05 5.40
C LEU A 275 -5.73 -7.17 4.93
N ALA A 276 -4.81 -7.61 5.78
CA ALA A 276 -3.80 -8.60 5.43
C ALA A 276 -3.43 -9.50 6.61
N LEU A 277 -3.24 -10.79 6.32
CA LEU A 277 -2.50 -11.72 7.16
C LEU A 277 -1.08 -11.78 6.59
N VAL A 278 -0.07 -11.52 7.43
CA VAL A 278 1.34 -11.45 7.02
C VAL A 278 2.13 -12.47 7.82
N GLU A 279 2.92 -13.27 7.11
CA GLU A 279 3.82 -14.25 7.70
C GLU A 279 5.24 -14.01 7.17
N ILE A 280 6.22 -14.13 8.05
CA ILE A 280 7.64 -14.14 7.69
C ILE A 280 8.08 -15.60 7.72
N VAL A 281 8.72 -16.07 6.65
CA VAL A 281 9.05 -17.48 6.46
C VAL A 281 10.53 -17.65 6.12
N ASP A 282 11.11 -18.82 6.40
CA ASP A 282 12.45 -19.17 5.91
C ASP A 282 12.44 -19.63 4.44
N GLU A 283 13.63 -20.01 3.92
CA GLU A 283 13.79 -20.51 2.54
C GLU A 283 12.99 -21.80 2.26
N ASP A 284 12.69 -22.59 3.30
CA ASP A 284 11.91 -23.83 3.22
C ASP A 284 10.39 -23.55 3.36
N GLY A 285 10.00 -22.29 3.62
CA GLY A 285 8.62 -21.87 3.76
C GLY A 285 8.04 -22.01 5.18
N ASN A 286 8.86 -22.29 6.19
CA ASN A 286 8.40 -22.40 7.57
C ASN A 286 8.22 -21.01 8.19
N VAL A 287 7.10 -20.80 8.87
CA VAL A 287 6.82 -19.53 9.57
C VAL A 287 7.81 -19.31 10.72
N LEU A 288 8.45 -18.14 10.71
CA LEU A 288 9.45 -17.74 11.69
C LEU A 288 8.82 -17.01 12.89
N PRO A 289 9.42 -17.12 14.09
CA PRO A 289 9.00 -16.32 15.25
C PRO A 289 9.18 -14.82 15.01
N THR A 290 8.35 -14.00 15.68
CA THR A 290 8.47 -12.54 15.67
C THR A 290 9.89 -12.08 15.99
N GLY A 291 10.41 -11.15 15.17
CA GLY A 291 11.76 -10.60 15.31
C GLY A 291 12.86 -11.39 14.60
N LYS A 292 12.53 -12.49 13.92
CA LYS A 292 13.45 -13.18 13.00
C LYS A 292 13.24 -12.67 11.58
N ALA A 293 14.36 -12.40 10.90
CA ALA A 293 14.35 -12.12 9.47
C ALA A 293 14.17 -13.43 8.69
N GLY A 294 13.42 -13.36 7.60
CA GLY A 294 13.21 -14.42 6.61
C GLY A 294 13.57 -13.94 5.22
#